data_AF-A0A2G4I1L8-F1
#
_entry.id   AF-A0A2G4I1L8-F1
#
_cell.length_a   1.000
_cell.length_b   1.000
_cell.length_c   1.000
_cell.angle_alpha   90.00
_cell.angle_beta   90.00
_cell.angle_gamma   90.00
#
_symmetry.space_group_name_H-M   'P 1'
#
loop_
_entity.id
_entity.type
_entity.pdbx_description
1 polymer ?
#
loop_
_entity_poly.entity_id
_entity_poly.type
_entity_poly.pdbx_seq_one_letter_code
_entity_poly.pdbx_strand_id
1 'polypeptide(L)'
;MAGCEQNKNIPYSSEEKIDNLLHQAETESIAILPIITLSEPEISVENLSLSADYLVKEENFTGRISYDLSDEWDAECVEQIIENKGFTCCLKKLKITKNQYEELCATMRIYHSNQIPLLKNEFESLQSLNDSTSAKIQSAIDSMQAKAYTKDQFLNAIDQLRKTYKEQLITQRIASKNLSRLSIQYRNILNKIRSILDEKQFSSFYRCHKK
;
A
#
# COMPACT_ATOMS: atom_id res chain seq x y z
N MET A 1 2.51 -16.22 -35.82
CA MET A 1 2.68 -14.75 -35.70
C MET A 1 1.32 -14.15 -35.40
N ALA A 2 1.02 -13.90 -34.13
CA ALA A 2 -0.17 -13.18 -33.69
C ALA A 2 0.31 -12.13 -32.69
N GLY A 3 -0.08 -10.88 -32.94
CA GLY A 3 0.59 -9.69 -32.43
C GLY A 3 0.43 -9.47 -30.94
N CYS A 4 1.53 -9.08 -30.31
CA CYS A 4 1.50 -8.33 -29.06
C CYS A 4 0.75 -7.02 -29.33
N GLU A 5 -0.44 -6.86 -28.76
CA GLU A 5 -1.06 -5.55 -28.57
C GLU A 5 -0.15 -4.70 -27.68
N GLN A 6 0.79 -3.99 -28.30
CA GLN A 6 1.65 -3.03 -27.62
C GLN A 6 0.83 -1.77 -27.31
N ASN A 7 0.68 -1.51 -26.01
CA ASN A 7 0.62 -0.19 -25.38
C ASN A 7 -0.35 0.82 -25.99
N LYS A 8 -1.57 0.85 -25.46
CA LYS A 8 -2.35 2.10 -25.44
C LYS A 8 -1.60 3.12 -24.56
N ASN A 9 -0.99 4.11 -25.22
CA ASN A 9 -0.45 5.38 -24.72
C ASN A 9 0.45 5.28 -23.48
N ILE A 10 1.74 4.97 -23.70
CA ILE A 10 2.78 5.32 -22.74
C ILE A 10 3.02 6.83 -22.87
N PRO A 11 2.93 7.60 -21.76
CA PRO A 11 3.18 9.03 -21.81
C PRO A 11 4.59 9.33 -22.32
N TYR A 12 4.71 10.42 -23.07
CA TYR A 12 5.98 10.77 -23.71
C TYR A 12 6.94 11.39 -22.71
N SER A 13 6.43 12.16 -21.74
CA SER A 13 7.29 12.83 -20.76
C SER A 13 7.52 11.94 -19.53
N SER A 14 8.70 12.08 -18.92
CA SER A 14 8.99 11.46 -17.63
C SER A 14 8.06 11.97 -16.53
N GLU A 15 7.61 13.23 -16.61
CA GLU A 15 6.68 13.83 -15.64
C GLU A 15 5.31 13.16 -15.69
N GLU A 16 4.73 12.96 -16.88
CA GLU A 16 3.45 12.27 -17.03
C GLU A 16 3.52 10.80 -16.59
N LYS A 17 4.68 10.15 -16.74
CA LYS A 17 4.90 8.79 -16.20
C LYS A 17 4.86 8.80 -14.68
N ILE A 18 5.51 9.76 -14.04
CA ILE A 18 5.51 9.92 -12.57
C ILE A 18 4.11 10.22 -12.06
N ASP A 19 3.39 11.13 -12.71
CA ASP A 19 2.03 11.51 -12.31
C ASP A 19 1.06 10.33 -12.41
N ASN A 20 1.21 9.49 -13.44
CA ASN A 20 0.41 8.27 -13.56
C ASN A 20 0.70 7.26 -12.43
N LEU A 21 1.97 7.03 -12.10
CA LEU A 21 2.34 6.12 -11.01
C LEU A 21 1.85 6.65 -9.65
N LEU A 22 1.92 7.97 -9.44
CA LEU A 22 1.37 8.61 -8.25
C LEU A 22 -0.14 8.40 -8.15
N HIS A 23 -0.87 8.68 -9.23
CA HIS A 23 -2.31 8.51 -9.27
C HIS A 23 -2.74 7.05 -9.04
N GLN A 24 -1.96 6.10 -9.56
CA GLN A 24 -2.18 4.67 -9.31
C GLN A 24 -2.06 4.35 -7.81
N ALA A 25 -0.97 4.76 -7.15
CA ALA A 25 -0.76 4.50 -5.72
C ALA A 25 -1.85 5.15 -4.83
N GLU A 26 -2.30 6.36 -5.18
CA GLU A 26 -3.41 7.03 -4.49
C GLU A 26 -4.72 6.26 -4.65
N THR A 27 -5.03 5.85 -5.89
CA THR A 27 -6.25 5.09 -6.20
C THR A 27 -6.27 3.75 -5.50
N GLU A 28 -5.15 3.02 -5.50
CA GLU A 28 -4.99 1.76 -4.77
C GLU A 28 -5.28 1.97 -3.27
N SER A 29 -4.66 2.99 -2.66
CA SER A 29 -4.83 3.29 -1.23
C SER A 29 -6.27 3.63 -0.84
N ILE A 30 -7.05 4.22 -1.76
CA ILE A 30 -8.47 4.55 -1.54
C ILE A 30 -9.38 3.33 -1.81
N ALA A 31 -8.96 2.44 -2.72
CA ALA A 31 -9.78 1.31 -3.15
C ALA A 31 -9.77 0.13 -2.18
N ILE A 32 -8.71 -0.06 -1.39
CA ILE A 32 -8.56 -1.24 -0.51
C ILE A 32 -9.70 -1.30 0.52
N LEU A 33 -10.37 -2.45 0.58
CA LEU A 33 -11.41 -2.77 1.54
C LEU A 33 -10.84 -3.54 2.73
N PRO A 34 -11.36 -3.32 3.95
CA PRO A 34 -10.96 -4.11 5.10
C PRO A 34 -11.35 -5.58 4.92
N ILE A 35 -10.40 -6.47 5.20
CA ILE A 35 -10.66 -7.90 5.31
C ILE A 35 -11.17 -8.14 6.73
N ILE A 36 -12.41 -8.60 6.85
CA ILE A 36 -12.99 -8.98 8.14
C ILE A 36 -13.00 -10.49 8.20
N THR A 37 -12.16 -11.05 9.06
CA THR A 37 -12.10 -12.47 9.34
C THR A 37 -12.91 -12.76 10.60
N LEU A 38 -13.81 -13.74 10.50
CA LEU A 38 -14.69 -14.20 11.57
C LEU A 38 -14.31 -15.65 11.89
N SER A 39 -13.14 -15.89 12.48
CA SER A 39 -12.68 -17.25 12.82
C SER A 39 -12.52 -17.38 14.32
N GLU A 40 -13.22 -18.32 14.96
CA GLU A 40 -12.98 -18.58 16.40
C GLU A 40 -11.50 -18.90 16.66
N PRO A 41 -10.86 -18.31 17.68
CA PRO A 41 -11.44 -17.51 18.77
C PRO A 41 -11.45 -15.98 18.55
N GLU A 42 -11.09 -15.44 17.38
CA GLU A 42 -10.79 -14.02 17.21
C GLU A 42 -11.43 -13.36 15.97
N ILE A 43 -11.94 -12.14 16.16
CA ILE A 43 -12.34 -11.26 15.06
C ILE A 43 -11.12 -10.45 14.65
N SER A 44 -10.55 -10.71 13.47
CA SER A 44 -9.50 -9.86 12.89
C SER A 44 -10.08 -8.94 11.82
N VAL A 45 -9.69 -7.66 11.86
CA VAL A 45 -9.91 -6.70 10.78
C VAL A 45 -8.56 -6.31 10.24
N GLU A 46 -8.17 -6.91 9.11
CA GLU A 46 -6.85 -6.74 8.50
C GLU A 46 -6.95 -5.81 7.29
N ASN A 47 -6.13 -4.74 7.29
CA ASN A 47 -6.02 -3.85 6.14
C ASN A 47 -4.79 -2.94 6.19
N LEU A 48 -3.75 -3.23 5.39
CA LEU A 48 -2.62 -2.29 5.21
C LEU A 48 -3.06 -0.93 4.69
N SER A 49 -4.20 -0.89 4.00
CA SER A 49 -4.90 0.30 3.53
C SER A 49 -4.08 1.24 2.67
N LEU A 50 -2.90 0.84 2.23
CA LEU A 50 -1.93 1.66 1.52
C LEU A 50 -1.40 0.89 0.32
N SER A 51 -1.07 1.61 -0.74
CA SER A 51 -0.30 1.05 -1.84
C SER A 51 1.04 0.51 -1.32
N ALA A 52 1.47 -0.61 -1.89
CA ALA A 52 2.74 -1.25 -1.55
C ALA A 52 3.95 -0.30 -1.73
N ASP A 53 3.83 0.67 -2.64
CA ASP A 53 4.88 1.66 -2.91
C ASP A 53 5.18 2.55 -1.69
N TYR A 54 4.19 2.82 -0.84
CA TYR A 54 4.40 3.60 0.39
C TYR A 54 5.15 2.82 1.47
N LEU A 55 5.20 1.49 1.36
CA LEU A 55 5.79 0.58 2.35
C LEU A 55 7.21 0.13 1.98
N VAL A 56 7.70 0.50 0.79
CA VAL A 56 9.03 0.10 0.31
C VAL A 56 10.15 0.61 1.21
N LYS A 57 11.10 -0.28 1.48
CA LYS A 57 12.38 -0.05 2.16
C LYS A 57 13.58 -0.43 1.28
N GLU A 58 14.78 -0.02 1.69
CA GLU A 58 16.03 -0.36 0.99
C GLU A 58 16.23 -1.88 0.89
N GLU A 59 15.89 -2.59 1.97
CA GLU A 59 15.93 -4.03 2.14
C GLU A 59 15.16 -4.75 1.03
N ASN A 60 14.02 -4.20 0.61
CA ASN A 60 13.22 -4.75 -0.47
C ASN A 60 13.90 -4.64 -1.84
N PHE A 61 14.93 -3.79 -1.98
CA PHE A 61 15.74 -3.68 -3.20
C PHE A 61 17.04 -4.48 -3.10
N THR A 62 17.73 -4.40 -1.96
CA THR A 62 19.02 -5.06 -1.73
C THR A 62 18.91 -6.56 -1.43
N GLY A 63 17.72 -7.03 -1.04
CA GLY A 63 17.48 -8.42 -0.65
C GLY A 63 17.98 -8.77 0.76
N ARG A 64 18.39 -7.78 1.56
CA ARG A 64 18.74 -7.96 2.97
C ARG A 64 17.52 -7.64 3.81
N ILE A 65 16.78 -8.63 4.28
CA ILE A 65 15.58 -8.39 5.10
C ILE A 65 16.04 -7.97 6.51
N SER A 66 15.67 -6.76 6.95
CA SER A 66 15.87 -6.27 8.32
C SER A 66 14.52 -5.86 8.89
N TYR A 67 14.10 -6.60 9.92
CA TYR A 67 12.83 -6.40 10.61
C TYR A 67 12.93 -5.22 11.57
N ASP A 68 12.19 -4.16 11.28
CA ASP A 68 11.88 -3.11 12.25
C ASP A 68 10.57 -2.40 11.85
N LEU A 69 9.52 -3.18 11.61
CA LEU A 69 8.15 -2.74 11.85
C LEU A 69 7.73 -3.44 13.12
N SER A 70 7.21 -2.70 14.09
CA SER A 70 6.72 -3.21 15.37
C SER A 70 5.79 -4.42 15.19
N ASP A 71 5.68 -5.24 16.24
CA ASP A 71 4.95 -6.51 16.38
C ASP A 71 3.43 -6.48 16.05
N GLU A 72 2.94 -5.45 15.36
CA GLU A 72 1.53 -5.13 15.19
C GLU A 72 0.94 -5.65 13.86
N TRP A 73 1.78 -6.15 12.94
CA TRP A 73 1.34 -6.72 11.65
C TRP A 73 2.12 -8.00 11.32
N ASP A 74 1.48 -8.93 10.60
CA ASP A 74 2.14 -10.08 10.00
C ASP A 74 3.17 -9.61 8.97
N ALA A 75 4.41 -9.45 9.41
CA ALA A 75 5.52 -8.96 8.62
C ALA A 75 5.70 -9.74 7.31
N GLU A 76 5.36 -11.03 7.29
CA GLU A 76 5.49 -11.89 6.11
C GLU A 76 4.48 -11.51 5.01
N CYS A 77 3.22 -11.25 5.37
CA CYS A 77 2.19 -10.85 4.43
C CYS A 77 2.49 -9.48 3.79
N VAL A 78 2.96 -8.53 4.59
CA VAL A 78 3.35 -7.20 4.12
C VAL A 78 4.54 -7.27 3.16
N GLU A 79 5.55 -8.08 3.50
CA GLU A 79 6.72 -8.28 2.65
C GLU A 79 6.37 -8.87 1.30
N GLN A 80 5.56 -9.94 1.28
CA GLN A 80 5.11 -10.55 0.02
C GLN A 80 4.36 -9.54 -0.87
N ILE A 81 3.56 -8.66 -0.28
CA ILE A 81 2.87 -7.60 -1.03
C ILE A 81 3.89 -6.61 -1.61
N ILE A 82 4.87 -6.16 -0.82
CA ILE A 82 5.91 -5.23 -1.29
C ILE A 82 6.78 -5.87 -2.38
N GLU A 83 7.17 -7.12 -2.24
CA GLU A 83 7.97 -7.84 -3.23
C GLU A 83 7.27 -8.01 -4.57
N ASN A 84 5.95 -8.18 -4.56
CA ASN A 84 5.15 -8.42 -5.75
C ASN A 84 4.57 -7.14 -6.38
N LYS A 85 4.31 -6.11 -5.57
CA LYS A 85 3.59 -4.90 -5.98
C LYS A 85 4.37 -3.61 -5.79
N GLY A 86 5.37 -3.57 -4.93
CA GLY A 86 6.22 -2.41 -4.74
C GLY A 86 7.15 -2.16 -5.93
N PHE A 87 7.49 -0.89 -6.15
CA PHE A 87 8.33 -0.45 -7.27
C PHE A 87 9.73 -1.11 -7.32
N THR A 88 10.25 -1.64 -6.21
CA THR A 88 11.55 -2.33 -6.17
C THR A 88 11.57 -3.60 -7.01
N CYS A 89 10.43 -4.29 -7.14
CA CYS A 89 10.27 -5.47 -8.00
C CYS A 89 10.67 -5.16 -9.46
N CYS A 90 10.31 -3.97 -9.93
CA CYS A 90 10.62 -3.52 -11.28
C CYS A 90 12.03 -2.96 -11.43
N LEU A 91 12.56 -2.30 -10.40
CA LEU A 91 13.95 -1.83 -10.40
C LEU A 91 14.94 -3.00 -10.45
N LYS A 92 14.67 -4.11 -9.73
CA LYS A 92 15.50 -5.33 -9.76
C LYS A 92 15.62 -5.97 -11.14
N LYS A 93 14.69 -5.68 -12.07
CA LYS A 93 14.70 -6.22 -13.44
C LYS A 93 15.56 -5.39 -14.40
N LEU A 94 16.03 -4.23 -13.98
CA LEU A 94 16.84 -3.37 -14.83
C LEU A 94 18.31 -3.79 -14.83
N LYS A 95 18.97 -3.60 -15.99
CA LYS A 95 20.43 -3.60 -16.05
C LYS A 95 20.93 -2.22 -15.64
N ILE A 96 21.47 -2.10 -14.44
CA ILE A 96 21.99 -0.85 -13.86
C ILE A 96 23.47 -0.98 -13.54
N THR A 97 24.19 0.15 -13.51
CA THR A 97 25.60 0.18 -13.12
C THR A 97 25.76 0.09 -11.60
N LYS A 98 26.99 -0.17 -11.14
CA LYS A 98 27.32 -0.16 -9.71
C LYS A 98 26.98 1.19 -9.06
N ASN A 99 27.32 2.30 -9.72
CA ASN A 99 27.03 3.64 -9.19
C ASN A 99 25.52 3.89 -9.09
N GLN A 100 24.76 3.53 -10.14
CA GLN A 100 23.29 3.64 -10.12
C GLN A 100 22.68 2.81 -8.99
N TYR A 101 23.19 1.61 -8.75
CA TYR A 101 22.75 0.76 -7.65
C TYR A 101 22.99 1.42 -6.28
N GLU A 102 24.20 1.93 -6.03
CA GLU A 102 24.56 2.60 -4.77
C GLU A 102 23.69 3.86 -4.52
N GLU A 103 23.46 4.67 -5.56
CA GLU A 103 22.59 5.84 -5.49
C GLU A 103 21.11 5.48 -5.24
N LEU A 104 20.61 4.40 -5.87
CA LEU A 104 19.27 3.89 -5.63
C LEU A 104 19.10 3.40 -4.19
N CYS A 105 20.07 2.66 -3.64
CA CYS A 105 20.04 2.22 -2.24
C CYS A 105 19.99 3.41 -1.27
N ALA A 106 20.86 4.41 -1.48
CA ALA A 106 20.86 5.62 -0.66
C ALA A 106 19.53 6.38 -0.75
N THR A 107 18.97 6.49 -1.96
CA THR A 107 17.67 7.12 -2.21
C THR A 107 16.53 6.39 -1.49
N MET A 108 16.51 5.06 -1.53
CA MET A 108 15.50 4.26 -0.85
C MET A 108 15.60 4.33 0.67
N ARG A 109 16.82 4.38 1.21
CA ARG A 109 17.02 4.57 2.65
C ARG A 109 16.43 5.90 3.12
N ILE A 110 16.69 6.98 2.39
CA ILE A 110 16.12 8.31 2.71
C ILE A 110 14.60 8.29 2.59
N TYR A 111 14.07 7.67 1.52
CA TYR A 111 12.63 7.51 1.33
C TYR A 111 11.99 6.78 2.50
N HIS A 112 12.51 5.61 2.87
CA HIS A 112 12.03 4.84 4.01
C HIS A 112 12.05 5.67 5.30
N SER A 113 13.18 6.31 5.63
CA SER A 113 13.28 7.16 6.83
C SER A 113 12.26 8.29 6.87
N ASN A 114 11.92 8.89 5.72
CA ASN A 114 10.90 9.93 5.64
C ASN A 114 9.48 9.37 5.74
N GLN A 115 9.25 8.13 5.32
CA GLN A 115 7.94 7.48 5.36
C GLN A 115 7.59 6.94 6.76
N ILE A 116 8.56 6.39 7.51
CA ILE A 116 8.34 5.77 8.84
C ILE A 116 7.40 6.60 9.76
N PRO A 117 7.65 7.90 10.02
CA PRO A 117 6.78 8.65 10.92
C PRO A 117 5.35 8.83 10.39
N LEU A 118 5.17 8.87 9.06
CA LEU A 118 3.86 8.97 8.44
C LEU A 118 3.11 7.64 8.51
N LEU A 119 3.82 6.54 8.25
CA LEU A 119 3.30 5.19 8.35
C LEU A 119 2.89 4.86 9.79
N LYS A 120 3.71 5.23 10.79
CA LYS A 120 3.37 5.03 12.20
C LYS A 120 2.06 5.72 12.58
N ASN A 121 1.88 6.99 12.24
CA ASN A 121 0.64 7.71 12.51
C ASN A 121 -0.57 7.09 11.81
N GLU A 122 -0.35 6.58 10.59
CA GLU A 122 -1.39 5.88 9.82
C GLU A 122 -1.77 4.56 10.49
N PHE A 123 -0.81 3.79 10.98
CA PHE A 123 -1.04 2.53 11.69
C PHE A 123 -1.75 2.75 13.03
N GLU A 124 -1.37 3.76 13.81
CA GLU A 124 -2.07 4.11 15.05
C GLU A 124 -3.55 4.46 14.77
N SER A 125 -3.81 5.18 13.68
CA SER A 125 -5.19 5.53 13.27
C SER A 125 -5.97 4.29 12.82
N LEU A 126 -5.34 3.40 12.06
CA LEU A 126 -5.92 2.14 11.61
C LEU A 126 -6.25 1.21 12.78
N GLN A 127 -5.34 1.07 13.75
CA GLN A 127 -5.54 0.24 14.92
C GLN A 127 -6.77 0.70 15.72
N SER A 128 -6.89 2.00 15.98
CA SER A 128 -8.06 2.56 16.67
C SER A 128 -9.37 2.27 15.93
N LEU A 129 -9.35 2.34 14.58
CA LEU A 129 -10.52 2.04 13.76
C LEU A 129 -10.85 0.53 13.73
N ASN A 130 -9.82 -0.32 13.69
CA ASN A 130 -9.95 -1.78 13.80
C ASN A 130 -10.59 -2.16 15.13
N ASP A 131 -10.08 -1.68 16.26
CA ASP A 131 -10.61 -1.97 17.59
C ASP A 131 -12.08 -1.59 17.72
N SER A 132 -12.44 -0.38 17.27
CA SER A 132 -13.83 0.09 17.27
C SER A 132 -14.74 -0.79 16.42
N THR A 133 -14.23 -1.30 15.30
CA THR A 133 -15.01 -2.11 14.36
C THR A 133 -15.15 -3.55 14.85
N SER A 134 -14.08 -4.15 15.39
CA SER A 134 -14.10 -5.47 16.03
C SER A 134 -15.11 -5.51 17.17
N ALA A 135 -15.18 -4.47 18.02
CA ALA A 135 -16.18 -4.37 19.08
C ALA A 135 -17.62 -4.38 18.54
N LYS A 136 -17.89 -3.69 17.42
CA LYS A 136 -19.22 -3.67 16.78
C LYS A 136 -19.56 -5.01 16.13
N ILE A 137 -18.57 -5.68 15.52
CA ILE A 137 -18.75 -7.03 14.97
C ILE A 137 -19.09 -8.00 16.09
N GLN A 138 -18.38 -7.94 17.23
CA GLN A 138 -18.66 -8.80 18.38
C GLN A 138 -20.10 -8.59 18.86
N SER A 139 -20.56 -7.34 18.98
CA SER A 139 -21.95 -7.06 19.34
C SER A 139 -22.98 -7.65 18.36
N ALA A 140 -22.66 -7.66 17.05
CA ALA A 140 -23.50 -8.30 16.05
C ALA A 140 -23.50 -9.84 16.18
N ILE A 141 -22.36 -10.45 16.53
CA ILE A 141 -22.26 -11.89 16.83
C ILE A 141 -23.10 -12.23 18.06
N ASP A 142 -22.97 -11.48 19.15
CA ASP A 142 -23.73 -11.68 20.39
C ASP A 142 -25.24 -11.61 20.12
N SER A 143 -25.66 -10.63 19.29
CA SER A 143 -27.06 -10.48 18.86
C SER A 143 -27.57 -11.67 18.05
N MET A 144 -26.71 -12.27 17.20
CA MET A 144 -27.03 -13.48 16.45
C MET A 144 -27.13 -14.70 17.38
N GLN A 145 -26.19 -14.85 18.32
CA GLN A 145 -26.19 -15.95 19.30
C GLN A 145 -27.40 -15.89 20.24
N ALA A 146 -27.80 -14.68 20.65
CA ALA A 146 -29.01 -14.43 21.43
C ALA A 146 -30.31 -14.60 20.63
N LYS A 147 -30.24 -14.97 19.33
CA LYS A 147 -31.36 -15.06 18.40
C LYS A 147 -32.16 -13.76 18.23
N ALA A 148 -31.54 -12.61 18.55
CA ALA A 148 -32.09 -11.30 18.28
C ALA A 148 -31.95 -10.93 16.80
N TYR A 149 -30.92 -11.46 16.11
CA TYR A 149 -30.74 -11.34 14.67
C TYR A 149 -31.01 -12.65 13.95
N THR A 150 -31.69 -12.53 12.80
CA THR A 150 -31.63 -13.53 11.73
C THR A 150 -30.27 -13.49 11.04
N LYS A 151 -29.94 -14.56 10.30
CA LYS A 151 -28.71 -14.61 9.49
C LYS A 151 -28.60 -13.44 8.51
N ASP A 152 -29.71 -13.07 7.86
CA ASP A 152 -29.71 -11.97 6.89
C ASP A 152 -29.50 -10.61 7.56
N GLN A 153 -30.07 -10.39 8.75
CA GLN A 153 -29.82 -9.19 9.54
C GLN A 153 -28.35 -9.10 9.98
N PHE A 154 -27.75 -10.22 10.39
CA PHE A 154 -26.33 -10.27 10.72
C PHE A 154 -25.45 -9.93 9.51
N LEU A 155 -25.68 -10.56 8.35
CA LEU A 155 -24.91 -10.29 7.14
C LEU A 155 -25.03 -8.84 6.68
N ASN A 156 -26.22 -8.24 6.77
CA ASN A 156 -26.43 -6.83 6.47
C ASN A 156 -25.68 -5.93 7.47
N ALA A 157 -25.70 -6.26 8.77
CA ALA A 157 -24.94 -5.52 9.77
C ALA A 157 -23.43 -5.53 9.48
N ILE A 158 -22.87 -6.69 9.12
CA ILE A 158 -21.44 -6.80 8.75
C ILE A 158 -21.12 -6.00 7.48
N ASP A 159 -21.98 -6.00 6.46
CA ASP A 159 -21.78 -5.21 5.25
C ASP A 159 -21.81 -3.69 5.54
N GLN A 160 -22.71 -3.24 6.41
CA GLN A 160 -22.76 -1.84 6.84
C GLN A 160 -21.52 -1.42 7.63
N LEU A 161 -21.00 -2.31 8.48
CA LEU A 161 -19.75 -2.06 9.21
C LEU A 161 -18.56 -1.93 8.24
N ARG A 162 -18.48 -2.75 7.20
CA ARG A 162 -17.44 -2.63 6.14
C ARG A 162 -17.50 -1.27 5.43
N LYS A 163 -18.69 -0.81 5.06
CA LYS A 163 -18.88 0.50 4.40
C LYS A 163 -18.49 1.65 5.33
N THR A 164 -18.97 1.62 6.57
CA THR A 164 -18.68 2.63 7.59
C THR A 164 -17.19 2.72 7.87
N TYR A 165 -16.50 1.58 7.99
CA TYR A 165 -15.04 1.52 8.18
C TYR A 165 -14.33 2.29 7.07
N LYS A 166 -14.66 2.01 5.80
CA LYS A 166 -14.02 2.66 4.65
C LYS A 166 -14.22 4.18 4.68
N GLU A 167 -15.42 4.64 4.95
CA GLU A 167 -15.74 6.07 5.01
C GLU A 167 -14.99 6.78 6.14
N GLN A 168 -14.90 6.16 7.31
CA GLN A 168 -14.17 6.68 8.45
C GLN A 168 -12.67 6.76 8.17
N LEU A 169 -12.09 5.72 7.58
CA LEU A 169 -10.69 5.68 7.18
C LEU A 169 -10.34 6.80 6.19
N ILE A 170 -11.15 6.98 5.14
CA ILE A 170 -10.96 8.05 4.15
C ILE A 170 -11.04 9.42 4.83
N THR A 171 -12.03 9.62 5.71
CA THR A 171 -12.22 10.88 6.44
C THR A 171 -11.02 11.20 7.33
N GLN A 172 -10.52 10.22 8.08
CA GLN A 172 -9.33 10.37 8.93
C GLN A 172 -8.09 10.75 8.12
N ARG A 173 -7.86 10.10 6.97
CA ARG A 173 -6.73 10.38 6.08
C ARG A 173 -6.74 11.78 5.49
N ILE A 174 -7.93 12.25 5.08
CA ILE A 174 -8.10 13.60 4.57
C ILE A 174 -7.80 14.61 5.68
N ALA A 175 -8.30 14.37 6.90
CA ALA A 175 -8.07 15.24 8.04
C ALA A 175 -6.60 15.30 8.48
N SER A 176 -5.92 14.15 8.55
CA SER A 176 -4.50 14.06 8.95
C SER A 176 -3.54 14.54 7.85
N LYS A 177 -3.99 14.55 6.59
CA LYS A 177 -3.18 14.80 5.39
C LYS A 177 -2.04 13.77 5.23
N ASN A 178 -2.10 12.62 5.91
CA ASN A 178 -1.06 11.60 5.82
C ASN A 178 -0.90 11.10 4.39
N LEU A 179 -1.99 10.73 3.72
CA LEU A 179 -1.96 10.25 2.34
C LEU A 179 -1.30 11.28 1.40
N SER A 180 -1.61 12.57 1.55
CA SER A 180 -0.97 13.63 0.76
C SER A 180 0.54 13.73 1.03
N ARG A 181 0.97 13.53 2.28
CA ARG A 181 2.41 13.53 2.63
C ARG A 181 3.11 12.29 2.07
N LEU A 182 2.49 11.10 2.17
CA LEU A 182 2.98 9.86 1.55
C LEU A 182 3.14 10.03 0.03
N SER A 183 2.13 10.62 -0.63
CA SER A 183 2.16 10.98 -2.06
C SER A 183 3.31 11.91 -2.43
N ILE A 184 3.57 12.95 -1.63
CA ILE A 184 4.70 13.86 -1.85
C ILE A 184 6.04 13.10 -1.75
N GLN A 185 6.21 12.26 -0.74
CA GLN A 185 7.42 11.44 -0.61
C GLN A 185 7.57 10.48 -1.79
N TYR A 186 6.47 9.89 -2.26
CA TYR A 186 6.50 8.96 -3.39
C TYR A 186 6.88 9.67 -4.70
N ARG A 187 6.30 10.84 -4.98
CA ARG A 187 6.73 11.66 -6.12
C ARG A 187 8.21 12.03 -6.03
N ASN A 188 8.70 12.37 -4.84
CA ASN A 188 10.11 12.72 -4.64
C ASN A 188 11.05 11.56 -4.97
N ILE A 189 10.75 10.33 -4.50
CA ILE A 189 11.58 9.18 -4.86
C ILE A 189 11.49 8.84 -6.35
N LEU A 190 10.30 8.94 -6.98
CA LEU A 190 10.17 8.70 -8.42
C LEU A 190 11.00 9.69 -9.25
N ASN A 191 11.02 10.97 -8.87
CA ASN A 191 11.89 11.97 -9.48
C ASN A 191 13.38 11.64 -9.30
N LYS A 192 13.77 11.14 -8.12
CA LYS A 192 15.16 10.70 -7.87
C LYS A 192 15.53 9.47 -8.68
N ILE A 193 14.68 8.44 -8.71
CA ILE A 193 14.84 7.25 -9.56
C ILE A 193 15.02 7.67 -11.02
N ARG A 194 14.17 8.57 -11.52
CA ARG A 194 14.30 9.09 -12.88
C ARG A 194 15.64 9.78 -13.12
N SER A 195 16.16 10.53 -12.15
CA SER A 195 17.43 11.24 -12.30
C SER A 195 18.65 10.31 -12.31
N ILE A 196 18.55 9.14 -11.67
CA ILE A 196 19.61 8.13 -11.60
C ILE A 196 19.61 7.24 -12.85
N LEU A 197 18.42 6.91 -13.36
CA LEU A 197 18.23 6.05 -14.52
C LEU A 197 18.31 6.84 -15.83
N ASP A 198 18.84 6.24 -16.89
CA ASP A 198 18.67 6.78 -18.24
C ASP A 198 17.21 6.66 -18.72
N GLU A 199 16.85 7.39 -19.78
CA GLU A 199 15.45 7.42 -20.27
C GLU A 199 14.93 6.04 -20.69
N LYS A 200 15.81 5.15 -21.18
CA LYS A 200 15.43 3.80 -21.60
C LYS A 200 15.20 2.90 -20.38
N GLN A 201 16.06 3.01 -19.37
CA GLN A 201 15.91 2.33 -18.08
C GLN A 201 14.64 2.82 -17.36
N PHE A 202 14.43 4.13 -17.26
CA PHE A 202 13.24 4.70 -16.61
C PHE A 202 11.95 4.32 -17.36
N SER A 203 11.96 4.35 -18.69
CA SER A 203 10.82 3.87 -19.48
C SER A 203 10.54 2.37 -19.27
N SER A 204 11.58 1.55 -19.08
CA SER A 204 11.41 0.12 -18.80
C SER A 204 10.87 -0.11 -17.39
N PHE A 205 11.36 0.66 -16.41
CA PHE A 205 10.82 0.69 -15.06
C PHE A 205 9.33 1.05 -15.05
N TYR A 206 8.96 2.17 -15.69
CA TYR A 206 7.58 2.61 -15.78
C TYR A 206 6.67 1.54 -16.40
N ARG A 207 7.08 0.92 -17.52
CA ARG A 207 6.30 -0.14 -18.18
C ARG A 207 6.11 -1.37 -17.30
N CYS A 208 7.09 -1.70 -16.49
CA CYS A 208 6.97 -2.81 -15.55
C CYS A 208 6.05 -2.45 -14.38
N HIS A 209 6.14 -1.22 -13.89
CA HIS A 209 5.48 -0.80 -12.65
C HIS A 209 4.02 -0.38 -12.85
N LYS A 210 3.72 0.23 -13.99
CA LYS A 210 2.34 0.52 -14.40
C LYS A 210 1.58 -0.80 -14.55
N LYS A 211 0.54 -0.98 -13.75
CA LYS A 211 -0.35 -2.16 -13.79
C LYS A 211 -1.73 -1.78 -14.30
#